data_AF-A0A415IRY5-F1
#
_entry.id   AF-A0A415IRY5-F1
#
_cell.length_a   1.000
_cell.length_b   1.000
_cell.length_c   1.000
_cell.angle_alpha   90.00
_cell.angle_beta   90.00
_cell.angle_gamma   90.00
#
_symmetry.space_group_name_H-M   'P 1'
#
loop_
_entity.id
_entity.type
_entity.pdbx_description
1 polymer ?
#
loop_
_entity_poly.entity_id
_entity_poly.type
_entity_poly.pdbx_seq_one_letter_code
_entity_poly.pdbx_strand_id
1 'polypeptide(L)'
;MELDFNKIIRLKKIRIEKSELSEEENTLASPILRDKSLIRDIYKIFVELLNSRSLPPCIDSVTQRKKFIFIILYLFSPSSLAGGKMASGLRPEIAKVLGVQSECTISDNCADVVFLYQNYGDFSGDIEYLYTEIVNRLKFKGLIN
;
A
#
# COMPACT_ATOMS: atom_id res chain seq x y z
N MET A 1 43.04 26.73 -13.45
CA MET A 1 42.05 25.78 -12.90
C MET A 1 42.56 24.39 -13.26
N GLU A 2 42.90 23.56 -12.28
CA GLU A 2 43.45 22.23 -12.53
C GLU A 2 42.34 21.18 -12.64
N LEU A 3 42.59 20.17 -13.48
CA LEU A 3 41.69 19.04 -13.68
C LEU A 3 41.86 18.04 -12.53
N ASP A 4 40.83 17.90 -11.70
CA ASP A 4 40.81 16.92 -10.61
C ASP A 4 40.09 15.64 -11.05
N PHE A 5 40.87 14.66 -11.52
CA PHE A 5 40.36 13.37 -12.00
C PHE A 5 39.66 12.54 -10.90
N ASN A 6 39.96 12.79 -9.62
CA ASN A 6 39.30 12.07 -8.51
C ASN A 6 37.80 12.36 -8.47
N LYS A 7 37.36 13.54 -8.92
CA LYS A 7 35.93 13.86 -9.08
C LYS A 7 35.25 12.90 -10.05
N ILE A 8 35.91 12.55 -11.16
CA ILE A 8 35.36 11.61 -12.15
C ILE A 8 35.25 10.21 -11.55
N ILE A 9 36.28 9.74 -10.83
CA ILE A 9 36.25 8.45 -10.15
C ILE A 9 35.11 8.40 -9.13
N ARG A 10 34.95 9.45 -8.31
CA ARG A 10 33.87 9.52 -7.32
C ARG A 10 32.48 9.56 -7.97
N LEU A 11 32.31 10.29 -9.08
CA LEU A 11 31.06 10.31 -9.85
C LEU A 11 30.71 8.94 -10.41
N LYS A 12 31.69 8.19 -10.94
CA LYS A 12 31.45 6.82 -11.43
C LYS A 12 30.98 5.89 -10.30
N LYS A 13 31.60 5.96 -9.12
CA LYS A 13 31.17 5.17 -7.94
C LYS A 13 29.73 5.48 -7.54
N ILE A 14 29.39 6.77 -7.41
CA ILE A 14 28.01 7.20 -7.07
C ILE A 14 27.00 6.71 -8.12
N ARG A 15 27.34 6.68 -9.40
CA ARG A 15 26.43 6.18 -10.45
C ARG A 15 26.18 4.68 -10.33
N ILE A 16 27.19 3.90 -9.96
CA ILE A 16 27.05 2.45 -9.71
C ILE A 16 26.15 2.24 -8.49
N GLU A 17 26.47 2.88 -7.36
CA GLU A 17 25.68 2.79 -6.12
C GLU A 17 24.20 3.19 -6.35
N LYS A 18 23.94 4.25 -7.12
CA LYS A 18 22.57 4.66 -7.48
C LYS A 18 21.85 3.63 -8.35
N SER A 19 22.56 2.95 -9.24
CA SER A 19 21.96 1.92 -10.10
C SER A 19 21.54 0.71 -9.26
N GLU A 20 22.44 0.24 -8.40
CA GLU A 20 22.19 -0.89 -7.50
C GLU A 20 21.01 -0.61 -6.55
N LEU A 21 20.98 0.58 -5.93
CA LEU A 21 19.86 1.00 -5.08
C LEU A 21 18.53 1.10 -5.85
N SER A 22 18.58 1.55 -7.11
CA SER A 22 17.37 1.63 -7.94
C SER A 22 16.83 0.25 -8.30
N GLU A 23 17.69 -0.74 -8.55
CA GLU A 23 17.30 -2.12 -8.80
C GLU A 23 16.65 -2.76 -7.56
N GLU A 24 17.24 -2.52 -6.38
CA GLU A 24 16.68 -2.95 -5.10
C GLU A 24 15.31 -2.30 -4.83
N GLU A 25 15.20 -0.98 -5.00
CA GLU A 25 13.94 -0.23 -4.85
C GLU A 25 12.86 -0.81 -5.77
N ASN A 26 13.17 -1.06 -7.04
CA ASN A 26 12.22 -1.63 -8.00
C ASN A 26 11.74 -3.04 -7.59
N THR A 27 12.63 -3.83 -6.98
CA THR A 27 12.28 -5.16 -6.47
C THR A 27 11.34 -5.05 -5.28
N LEU A 28 11.65 -4.21 -4.29
CA LEU A 28 10.83 -3.98 -3.10
C LEU A 28 9.50 -3.30 -3.41
N ALA A 29 9.47 -2.42 -4.42
CA ALA A 29 8.28 -1.71 -4.87
C ALA A 29 7.34 -2.57 -5.72
N SER A 30 7.77 -3.77 -6.13
CA SER A 30 6.97 -4.61 -7.01
C SER A 30 5.65 -5.04 -6.35
N PRO A 31 4.51 -4.91 -7.05
CA PRO A 31 3.22 -5.24 -6.47
C PRO A 31 3.09 -6.75 -6.23
N ILE A 32 2.53 -7.12 -5.08
CA ILE A 32 2.23 -8.49 -4.68
C ILE A 32 1.09 -9.04 -5.53
N LEU A 33 0.04 -8.23 -5.75
CA LEU A 33 -1.10 -8.55 -6.61
C LEU A 33 -1.17 -7.55 -7.78
N ARG A 34 -1.47 -8.07 -8.97
CA ARG A 34 -1.55 -7.26 -10.20
C ARG A 34 -2.97 -7.07 -10.73
N ASP A 35 -3.85 -8.04 -10.47
CA ASP A 35 -5.24 -7.98 -10.91
C ASP A 35 -6.08 -7.08 -10.00
N LYS A 36 -6.34 -5.86 -10.45
CA LYS A 36 -7.12 -4.86 -9.71
C LYS A 36 -8.59 -5.25 -9.55
N SER A 37 -9.11 -6.20 -10.33
CA SER A 37 -10.49 -6.68 -10.16
C SER A 37 -10.70 -7.29 -8.75
N LEU A 38 -9.63 -7.83 -8.16
CA LEU A 38 -9.62 -8.41 -6.81
C LEU A 38 -9.89 -7.38 -5.70
N ILE A 39 -9.71 -6.08 -5.95
CA ILE A 39 -9.97 -5.02 -4.95
C ILE A 39 -11.41 -5.09 -4.44
N ARG A 40 -12.36 -5.45 -5.32
CA ARG A 40 -13.76 -5.63 -4.95
C ARG A 40 -13.97 -6.80 -3.98
N ASP A 41 -13.31 -7.93 -4.21
CA ASP A 41 -13.43 -9.10 -3.35
C ASP A 41 -12.66 -8.92 -2.04
N ILE A 42 -11.51 -8.24 -2.07
CA ILE A 42 -10.78 -7.79 -0.87
C ILE A 42 -11.68 -6.89 -0.01
N TYR A 43 -12.38 -5.92 -0.62
CA TYR A 43 -13.29 -5.04 0.10
C TYR A 43 -14.45 -5.81 0.76
N LYS A 44 -15.08 -6.76 0.05
CA LYS A 44 -16.12 -7.61 0.63
C LYS A 44 -15.61 -8.39 1.85
N ILE A 45 -14.43 -9.01 1.73
CA ILE A 45 -13.82 -9.76 2.84
C ILE A 45 -13.52 -8.83 4.01
N PHE A 46 -12.98 -7.64 3.75
CA PHE A 46 -12.71 -6.62 4.76
C PHE A 46 -13.99 -6.22 5.52
N VAL A 47 -15.09 -5.96 4.79
CA VAL A 47 -16.41 -5.65 5.36
C VAL A 47 -16.93 -6.80 6.24
N GLU A 48 -16.85 -8.04 5.76
CA GLU A 48 -17.25 -9.24 6.51
C GLU A 48 -16.45 -9.38 7.81
N LEU A 49 -15.14 -9.17 7.76
CA LEU A 49 -14.26 -9.24 8.93
C LEU A 49 -14.61 -8.17 9.97
N LEU A 50 -14.86 -6.93 9.53
CA LEU A 50 -15.26 -5.85 10.43
C LEU A 50 -16.60 -6.12 11.11
N ASN A 51 -17.58 -6.68 10.37
CA ASN A 51 -18.89 -7.01 10.93
C ASN A 51 -18.85 -8.23 11.88
N SER A 52 -17.88 -9.13 11.71
CA SER A 52 -17.74 -10.34 12.53
C SER A 52 -17.15 -10.08 13.91
N ARG A 53 -16.36 -9.00 14.09
CA ARG A 53 -15.95 -8.52 15.40
C ARG A 53 -16.96 -7.48 15.88
N SER A 54 -17.24 -7.45 17.18
CA SER A 54 -17.85 -6.32 17.88
C SER A 54 -16.90 -5.09 17.94
N LEU A 55 -16.14 -4.83 16.87
CA LEU A 55 -15.50 -3.55 16.59
C LEU A 55 -16.64 -2.56 16.29
N PRO A 56 -16.63 -1.32 16.81
CA PRO A 56 -17.69 -0.36 16.54
C PRO A 56 -17.96 -0.29 15.02
N PRO A 57 -19.18 -0.61 14.58
CA PRO A 57 -19.51 -0.82 13.18
C PRO A 57 -19.68 0.54 12.51
N CYS A 58 -18.56 1.24 12.32
CA CYS A 58 -18.53 2.39 11.43
C CYS A 58 -17.55 2.06 10.33
N ILE A 59 -18.02 1.24 9.39
CA ILE A 59 -17.31 0.94 8.16
C ILE A 59 -16.94 2.21 7.39
N ASP A 60 -17.74 3.26 7.59
CA ASP A 60 -17.57 4.59 7.04
C ASP A 60 -16.55 5.44 7.80
N SER A 61 -16.03 4.97 8.93
CA SER A 61 -15.03 5.72 9.69
C SER A 61 -13.74 5.85 8.90
N VAL A 62 -13.14 7.04 9.02
CA VAL A 62 -11.85 7.35 8.39
C VAL A 62 -10.77 6.35 8.81
N THR A 63 -10.78 5.90 10.06
CA THR A 63 -9.81 4.92 10.58
C THR A 63 -9.90 3.58 9.84
N GLN A 64 -11.10 3.02 9.66
CA GLN A 64 -11.26 1.76 8.93
C GLN A 64 -10.93 1.91 7.45
N ARG A 65 -11.32 3.04 6.85
CA ARG A 65 -10.92 3.39 5.48
C ARG A 65 -9.41 3.41 5.31
N LYS A 66 -8.68 4.02 6.25
CA LYS A 66 -7.21 4.08 6.25
C LYS A 66 -6.57 2.70 6.36
N LYS A 67 -7.11 1.80 7.20
CA LYS A 67 -6.66 0.39 7.28
C LYS A 67 -6.84 -0.33 5.95
N PHE A 68 -8.01 -0.20 5.33
CA PHE A 68 -8.26 -0.77 4.00
C PHE A 68 -7.30 -0.22 2.94
N ILE A 69 -7.12 1.11 2.89
CA ILE A 69 -6.20 1.76 1.96
C ILE A 69 -4.77 1.26 2.15
N PHE A 70 -4.27 1.16 3.40
CA PHE A 70 -2.94 0.63 3.67
C PHE A 70 -2.76 -0.78 3.07
N ILE A 71 -3.71 -1.68 3.29
CA ILE A 71 -3.67 -3.05 2.77
C ILE A 71 -3.65 -3.06 1.24
N ILE A 72 -4.49 -2.24 0.59
CA ILE A 72 -4.50 -2.15 -0.88
C ILE A 72 -3.20 -1.57 -1.43
N LEU A 73 -2.64 -0.54 -0.80
CA LEU A 73 -1.35 0.02 -1.21
C LEU A 73 -0.23 -1.01 -1.04
N TYR A 74 -0.19 -1.72 0.07
CA TYR A 74 0.80 -2.77 0.28
C TYR A 74 0.71 -3.89 -0.77
N LEU A 75 -0.51 -4.30 -1.14
CA LEU A 75 -0.72 -5.38 -2.12
C LEU A 75 -0.45 -4.94 -3.57
N PHE A 76 -0.87 -3.74 -3.97
CA PHE A 76 -0.91 -3.34 -5.39
C PHE A 76 0.05 -2.20 -5.76
N SER A 77 0.59 -1.47 -4.78
CA SER A 77 1.45 -0.32 -5.01
C SER A 77 2.36 0.00 -3.79
N PRO A 78 3.23 -0.94 -3.35
CA PRO A 78 4.00 -0.80 -2.11
C PRO A 78 4.82 0.50 -2.05
N SER A 79 5.38 0.93 -3.19
CA SER A 79 6.15 2.18 -3.29
C SER A 79 5.37 3.41 -2.81
N SER A 80 4.04 3.41 -2.89
CA SER A 80 3.20 4.51 -2.41
C SER A 80 3.24 4.70 -0.91
N LEU A 81 3.49 3.62 -0.15
CA LEU A 81 3.72 3.70 1.29
C LEU A 81 5.10 4.30 1.59
N ALA A 82 6.06 4.19 0.67
CA ALA A 82 7.37 4.81 0.78
C ALA A 82 7.45 6.22 0.14
N GLY A 83 6.31 6.87 -0.14
CA GLY A 83 6.26 8.20 -0.74
C GLY A 83 6.35 8.21 -2.29
N GLY A 84 6.38 7.05 -2.92
CA GLY A 84 6.27 6.90 -4.37
C GLY A 84 4.87 7.21 -4.91
N LYS A 85 4.74 7.22 -6.24
CA LYS A 85 3.44 7.45 -6.89
C LYS A 85 2.54 6.22 -6.78
N MET A 86 1.25 6.45 -6.59
CA MET A 86 0.23 5.40 -6.68
C MET A 86 0.15 4.82 -8.08
N ALA A 87 0.07 3.49 -8.17
CA ALA A 87 -0.14 2.80 -9.43
C ALA A 87 -1.36 3.36 -10.19
N SER A 88 -1.18 3.62 -11.49
CA SER A 88 -2.22 4.20 -12.34
C SER A 88 -3.52 3.39 -12.27
N GLY A 89 -4.67 4.05 -12.14
CA GLY A 89 -5.99 3.41 -12.04
C GLY A 89 -6.28 2.72 -10.70
N LEU A 90 -5.37 2.72 -9.72
CA LEU A 90 -5.65 2.16 -8.40
C LEU A 90 -6.59 3.07 -7.58
N ARG A 91 -6.34 4.38 -7.63
CA ARG A 91 -7.14 5.40 -6.94
C ARG A 91 -8.65 5.34 -7.26
N PRO A 92 -9.08 5.31 -8.55
CA PRO A 92 -10.51 5.21 -8.87
C PRO A 92 -11.14 3.90 -8.40
N GLU A 93 -10.43 2.76 -8.47
CA GLU A 93 -10.96 1.48 -7.97
C GLU A 93 -11.15 1.49 -6.45
N ILE A 94 -10.20 2.06 -5.70
CA ILE A 94 -10.34 2.28 -4.26
C ILE A 94 -11.55 3.18 -3.95
N ALA A 95 -11.66 4.32 -4.62
CA ALA A 95 -12.76 5.26 -4.42
C ALA A 95 -14.12 4.61 -4.70
N LYS A 96 -14.20 3.81 -5.78
CA LYS A 96 -15.39 3.08 -6.19
C LYS A 96 -15.85 2.06 -5.15
N VAL A 97 -14.96 1.23 -4.60
CA VAL A 97 -15.36 0.23 -3.59
C VAL A 97 -15.71 0.86 -2.25
N LEU A 98 -15.06 1.98 -1.91
CA LEU A 98 -15.36 2.75 -0.69
C LEU A 98 -16.58 3.68 -0.82
N GLY A 99 -17.17 3.80 -2.01
CA GLY A 99 -18.31 4.70 -2.25
C GLY A 99 -17.97 6.20 -2.08
N VAL A 100 -16.70 6.59 -2.25
CA VAL A 100 -16.26 7.97 -2.05
C VAL A 100 -16.36 8.76 -3.35
N GLN A 101 -17.05 9.90 -3.31
CA GLN A 101 -17.31 10.73 -4.50
C GLN A 101 -16.06 11.42 -5.06
N SER A 102 -15.11 11.79 -4.19
CA SER A 102 -13.88 12.49 -4.58
C SER A 102 -12.67 11.59 -4.46
N GLU A 103 -11.95 11.37 -5.56
CA GLU A 103 -10.69 10.65 -5.57
C GLU A 103 -9.61 11.32 -4.69
N CYS A 104 -9.68 12.64 -4.51
CA CYS A 104 -8.74 13.38 -3.65
C CYS A 104 -8.82 12.90 -2.19
N THR A 105 -10.00 12.50 -1.72
CA THR A 105 -10.18 11.94 -0.39
C THR A 105 -9.36 10.66 -0.18
N ILE A 106 -9.08 9.89 -1.24
CA ILE A 106 -8.18 8.74 -1.13
C ILE A 106 -6.76 9.21 -0.85
N SER A 107 -6.28 10.20 -1.61
CA SER A 107 -4.96 10.81 -1.39
C SER A 107 -4.80 11.39 0.01
N ASP A 108 -5.80 12.11 0.51
CA ASP A 108 -5.77 12.69 1.86
C ASP A 108 -5.70 11.60 2.93
N ASN A 109 -6.45 10.52 2.75
CA ASN A 109 -6.42 9.39 3.67
C ASN A 109 -5.11 8.61 3.62
N CYS A 110 -4.36 8.64 2.51
CA CYS A 110 -3.04 8.01 2.41
C CYS A 110 -1.96 8.76 3.20
N ALA A 111 -2.13 10.05 3.49
CA ALA A 111 -1.05 10.93 3.92
C ALA A 111 -0.34 10.48 5.22
N ASP A 112 -1.07 9.87 6.15
CA ASP A 112 -0.58 9.49 7.47
C ASP A 112 -0.65 7.99 7.77
N VAL A 113 -1.03 7.12 6.80
CA VAL A 113 -1.25 5.69 7.08
C VAL A 113 0.01 4.97 7.56
N VAL A 114 1.18 5.36 7.07
CA VAL A 114 2.47 4.78 7.52
C VAL A 114 2.84 5.29 8.90
N PHE A 115 2.60 6.58 9.17
CA PHE A 115 2.77 7.13 10.51
C PHE A 115 1.87 6.41 11.52
N LEU A 116 0.60 6.16 11.16
CA LEU A 116 -0.33 5.42 12.00
C LEU A 116 0.17 3.99 12.26
N TYR A 117 0.61 3.28 11.22
CA TYR A 117 1.16 1.93 11.35
C TYR A 117 2.38 1.86 12.28
N GLN A 118 3.28 2.84 12.20
CA GLN A 118 4.52 2.86 12.99
C GLN A 118 4.31 3.24 14.45
N ASN A 119 3.31 4.08 14.75
CA ASN A 119 3.19 4.73 16.05
C ASN A 119 1.99 4.23 16.89
N TYR A 120 1.04 3.51 16.29
CA TYR A 120 -0.18 3.06 16.96
C TYR A 120 -0.32 1.54 16.85
N GLY A 121 -0.04 0.83 17.95
CA GLY A 121 -0.02 -0.63 18.00
C GLY A 121 -1.38 -1.30 17.76
N ASP A 122 -2.46 -0.62 18.12
CA ASP A 122 -3.84 -1.04 17.80
C ASP A 122 -4.12 -0.94 16.29
N PHE A 123 -3.62 0.10 15.64
CA PHE A 123 -3.75 0.27 14.20
C PHE A 123 -2.94 -0.77 13.41
N SER A 124 -1.67 -1.00 13.77
CA SER A 124 -0.84 -2.02 13.12
C SER A 124 -1.33 -3.44 13.40
N GLY A 125 -1.70 -3.75 14.64
CA GLY A 125 -2.25 -5.06 15.00
C GLY A 125 -3.54 -5.40 14.24
N ASP A 126 -4.43 -4.43 14.06
CA ASP A 126 -5.61 -4.62 13.22
C ASP A 126 -5.25 -4.85 11.75
N ILE A 127 -4.28 -4.11 11.20
CA ILE A 127 -3.82 -4.31 9.81
C ILE A 127 -3.22 -5.69 9.62
N GLU A 128 -2.35 -6.14 10.52
CA GLU A 128 -1.70 -7.46 10.43
C GLU A 128 -2.75 -8.59 10.44
N TYR A 129 -3.73 -8.50 11.33
CA TYR A 129 -4.85 -9.44 11.39
C TYR A 129 -5.69 -9.41 10.10
N LEU A 130 -6.13 -8.23 9.68
CA LEU A 130 -6.97 -8.07 8.49
C LEU A 130 -6.25 -8.55 7.23
N TYR A 131 -4.98 -8.18 7.05
CA TYR A 131 -4.15 -8.63 5.94
C TYR A 131 -4.08 -10.15 5.88
N THR A 132 -3.76 -10.78 7.01
CA THR A 132 -3.63 -12.25 7.11
C THR A 132 -4.93 -12.95 6.73
N GLU A 133 -6.05 -12.52 7.30
CA GLU A 133 -7.37 -13.09 7.00
C GLU A 133 -7.80 -12.86 5.54
N ILE A 134 -7.55 -11.67 4.99
CA ILE A 134 -7.84 -11.35 3.59
C ILE A 134 -7.07 -12.30 2.67
N VAL A 135 -5.75 -12.41 2.86
CA VAL A 135 -4.90 -13.27 2.01
C VAL A 135 -5.32 -14.73 2.12
N ASN A 136 -5.59 -15.22 3.33
CA ASN A 136 -6.04 -16.60 3.55
C ASN A 136 -7.36 -16.88 2.84
N ARG A 137 -8.33 -15.97 2.92
CA ARG A 137 -9.63 -16.12 2.26
C ARG A 137 -9.53 -16.02 0.74
N LEU A 138 -8.67 -15.16 0.21
CA LEU A 138 -8.40 -15.10 -1.24
C LEU A 138 -7.80 -16.42 -1.74
N LYS A 139 -6.84 -16.99 -1.02
CA LYS A 139 -6.24 -18.31 -1.33
C LYS A 139 -7.26 -19.42 -1.26
N PHE A 140 -8.05 -19.47 -0.19
CA PHE A 140 -9.12 -20.48 -0.03
C PHE A 140 -10.16 -20.41 -1.16
N LYS A 141 -10.47 -19.21 -1.64
CA LYS A 141 -11.36 -18.99 -2.79
C LYS A 141 -10.69 -19.26 -4.16
N GLY A 142 -9.40 -19.58 -4.21
CA GLY A 142 -8.64 -19.80 -5.44
C GLY A 142 -8.44 -18.54 -6.28
N LEU A 143 -8.56 -17.35 -5.68
CA LEU A 143 -8.40 -16.07 -6.37
C LEU A 143 -6.93 -15.65 -6.52
N ILE A 144 -6.06 -16.18 -5.64
CA ILE A 144 -4.61 -15.98 -5.64
C ILE A 144 -3.94 -17.30 -5.25
N ASN A 145 -2.66 -17.46 -5.65
CA ASN A 145 -1.83 -18.62 -5.30
C ASN A 145 -0.97 -18.34 -4.05
#